data_AF-A0A8J3ZUY7-F1
#
_entry.id   AF-A0A8J3ZUY7-F1
#
_cell.length_a   1.000
_cell.length_b   1.000
_cell.length_c   1.000
_cell.angle_alpha   90.00
_cell.angle_beta   90.00
_cell.angle_gamma   90.00
#
_symmetry.space_group_name_H-M   'P 1'
#
loop_
_entity.id
_entity.type
_entity.pdbx_description
1 polymer ?
#
loop_
_entity_poly.entity_id
_entity_poly.type
_entity_poly.pdbx_seq_one_letter_code
_entity_poly.pdbx_strand_id
1 'polypeptide(L)'
;MPSQEHELVTEMFRVRPELAVDVLEAMNWQIPKYEDAVVVAGDLTDVIPTEYRADRVVKYAGADGKVVFAVIVEAQLGTDKRKRFSWPAYVGTLYSRLECPVLLLVVCLEEKVADWCCEPVVITDSDFFRMAPVVVGPRTVRVTARCWRRS
;
A
#
# COMPACT_ATOMS: atom_id res chain seq x y z
N MET A 1 -6.77 -27.67 -5.07
CA MET A 1 -6.70 -28.28 -3.73
C MET A 1 -5.28 -28.09 -3.25
N PRO A 2 -5.06 -27.61 -2.02
CA PRO A 2 -3.71 -27.54 -1.45
C PRO A 2 -3.11 -28.95 -1.37
N SER A 3 -1.78 -29.06 -1.43
CA SER A 3 -1.11 -30.34 -1.23
C SER A 3 -1.19 -30.77 0.24
N GLN A 4 -1.07 -32.08 0.51
CA GLN A 4 -0.97 -32.60 1.89
C GLN A 4 0.18 -31.94 2.67
N GLU A 5 1.30 -31.67 1.99
CA GLU A 5 2.44 -30.95 2.56
C GLU A 5 2.09 -29.51 2.96
N HIS A 6 1.30 -28.80 2.14
CA HIS A 6 0.86 -27.43 2.45
C HIS A 6 -0.10 -27.40 3.64
N GLU A 7 -1.02 -28.35 3.71
CA GLU A 7 -1.94 -28.50 4.85
C GLU A 7 -1.18 -28.80 6.13
N LEU A 8 -0.19 -29.71 6.09
CA LEU A 8 0.65 -30.04 7.24
C LEU A 8 1.39 -28.81 7.77
N VAL A 9 2.04 -28.04 6.89
CA VAL A 9 2.78 -26.83 7.29
C VAL A 9 1.83 -25.81 7.91
N THR A 10 0.66 -25.59 7.31
CA THR A 10 -0.33 -24.63 7.82
C THR A 10 -0.88 -25.07 9.19
N GLU A 11 -1.12 -26.37 9.37
CA GLU A 11 -1.64 -26.92 10.63
C GLU A 11 -0.65 -26.73 11.80
N MET A 12 0.67 -26.76 11.55
CA MET A 12 1.67 -26.50 12.59
C MET A 12 1.47 -25.12 13.25
N PHE A 13 1.20 -24.08 12.46
CA PHE A 13 0.91 -22.74 12.95
C PHE A 13 -0.51 -22.61 13.52
N ARG A 14 -1.44 -23.44 13.06
CA ARG A 14 -2.80 -23.48 13.64
C ARG A 14 -2.80 -24.05 15.05
N VAL A 15 -2.02 -25.11 15.30
CA VAL A 15 -1.92 -25.79 16.59
C VAL A 15 -1.09 -24.99 17.60
N ARG A 16 -0.03 -24.30 17.15
CA ARG A 16 0.84 -23.49 17.99
C ARG A 16 1.17 -22.15 17.31
N PRO A 17 0.34 -21.11 17.50
CA PRO A 17 0.53 -19.81 16.86
C PRO A 17 1.90 -19.17 17.13
N GLU A 18 2.46 -19.40 18.31
CA GLU A 18 3.79 -18.91 18.73
C GLU A 18 4.92 -19.47 17.88
N LEU A 19 4.71 -20.60 17.18
CA LEU A 19 5.69 -21.13 16.24
C LEU A 19 6.11 -20.11 15.19
N ALA A 20 5.23 -19.18 14.79
CA ALA A 20 5.58 -18.11 13.86
C ALA A 20 6.67 -17.19 14.43
N VAL A 21 6.57 -16.83 15.72
CA VAL A 21 7.57 -16.01 16.42
C VAL A 21 8.87 -16.78 16.59
N ASP A 22 8.82 -18.03 17.06
CA ASP A 22 10.02 -18.87 17.23
C ASP A 22 10.85 -18.97 15.95
N VAL A 23 10.17 -19.15 14.81
CA VAL A 23 10.80 -19.24 13.48
C VAL A 23 11.43 -17.90 13.08
N LEU A 24 10.76 -16.78 13.32
CA LEU A 24 11.27 -15.44 13.02
C LEU A 24 12.47 -15.07 13.91
N GLU A 25 12.40 -15.37 15.21
CA GLU A 25 13.49 -15.13 16.15
C GLU A 25 14.72 -15.98 15.81
N ALA A 26 14.54 -17.23 15.41
CA ALA A 26 15.62 -18.08 14.90
C ALA A 26 16.30 -17.50 13.63
N MET A 27 15.60 -16.63 12.91
CA MET A 27 16.12 -15.86 11.76
C MET A 27 16.61 -14.45 12.14
N ASN A 28 16.76 -14.14 13.44
CA ASN A 28 17.21 -12.87 14.00
C ASN A 28 16.25 -11.68 13.79
N TRP A 29 14.95 -11.93 13.57
CA TRP A 29 13.96 -10.86 13.61
C TRP A 29 13.70 -10.42 15.05
N GLN A 30 13.57 -9.11 15.25
CA GLN A 30 13.16 -8.54 16.53
C GLN A 30 11.63 -8.47 16.56
N ILE A 31 11.01 -9.23 17.47
CA ILE A 31 9.56 -9.29 17.60
C ILE A 31 9.11 -8.37 18.75
N PRO A 32 8.11 -7.49 18.53
CA PRO A 32 7.54 -6.69 19.61
C PRO A 32 6.98 -7.55 20.74
N LYS A 33 7.00 -7.04 21.97
CA LYS A 33 6.35 -7.73 23.09
C LYS A 33 4.86 -7.90 22.81
N TYR A 34 4.34 -9.11 23.02
CA TYR A 34 2.93 -9.46 22.89
C TYR A 34 2.49 -10.29 24.10
N GLU A 35 1.19 -10.32 24.38
CA GLU A 35 0.61 -11.03 25.53
C GLU A 35 -0.12 -12.32 25.13
N ASP A 36 -0.60 -12.39 23.89
CA ASP A 36 -1.39 -13.50 23.37
C ASP A 36 -1.15 -13.69 21.86
N ALA A 37 -1.29 -14.93 21.38
CA ALA A 37 -1.16 -15.30 19.98
C ALA A 37 -2.34 -16.18 19.56
N VAL A 38 -3.17 -15.66 18.67
CA VAL A 38 -4.39 -16.33 18.22
C VAL A 38 -4.38 -16.51 16.71
N VAL A 39 -4.87 -17.66 16.26
CA VAL A 39 -5.13 -17.88 14.83
C VAL A 39 -6.39 -17.13 14.44
N VAL A 40 -6.25 -16.19 13.52
CA VAL A 40 -7.38 -15.56 12.84
C VAL A 40 -7.58 -16.22 11.48
N ALA A 41 -8.80 -16.15 10.94
CA ALA A 41 -9.07 -16.67 9.60
C ALA A 41 -8.08 -16.07 8.59
N GLY A 42 -7.37 -16.93 7.85
CA GLY A 42 -6.40 -16.51 6.82
C GLY A 42 -7.06 -15.90 5.59
N ASP A 43 -8.38 -15.95 5.55
CA ASP A 43 -9.18 -15.13 4.68
C ASP A 43 -8.89 -13.67 5.03
N LEU A 44 -8.04 -13.03 4.21
CA LEU A 44 -7.90 -11.57 4.14
C LEU A 44 -9.18 -10.95 3.55
N THR A 45 -10.34 -11.44 3.99
CA THR A 45 -11.68 -11.02 3.60
C THR A 45 -12.06 -9.72 4.28
N ASP A 46 -11.19 -8.73 4.20
CA ASP A 46 -11.64 -7.37 3.90
C ASP A 46 -12.12 -7.29 2.43
N VAL A 47 -12.91 -8.29 2.02
CA VAL A 47 -13.82 -8.28 0.88
C VAL A 47 -15.17 -7.80 1.44
N ILE A 48 -15.15 -6.64 2.07
CA ILE A 48 -16.12 -5.66 1.63
C ILE A 48 -15.34 -4.89 0.58
N PRO A 49 -15.74 -4.91 -0.71
CA PRO A 49 -15.44 -3.77 -1.56
C PRO A 49 -16.22 -2.60 -0.96
N THR A 50 -15.76 -2.12 0.20
CA THR A 50 -15.80 -0.70 0.47
C THR A 50 -15.09 -0.20 -0.76
N GLU A 51 -15.82 0.48 -1.62
CA GLU A 51 -15.20 1.36 -2.58
C GLU A 51 -14.23 2.21 -1.76
N TYR A 52 -13.00 1.73 -1.63
CA TYR A 52 -11.86 2.51 -1.24
C TYR A 52 -11.72 3.42 -2.44
N ARG A 53 -12.54 4.48 -2.45
CA ARG A 53 -12.62 5.49 -3.49
C ARG A 53 -11.31 6.24 -3.41
N ALA A 54 -10.26 5.61 -3.94
CA ALA A 54 -9.25 6.35 -4.65
C ALA A 54 -10.01 7.37 -5.49
N ASP A 55 -9.69 8.65 -5.32
CA ASP A 55 -10.42 9.68 -6.03
C ASP A 55 -10.43 9.35 -7.52
N ARG A 56 -9.30 8.87 -8.06
CA ARG A 56 -9.23 8.23 -9.38
C ARG A 56 -8.21 7.09 -9.43
N VAL A 57 -8.42 6.17 -10.36
CA VAL A 57 -7.41 5.20 -10.81
C VAL A 57 -7.23 5.35 -12.32
N VAL A 58 -5.97 5.49 -12.76
CA VAL A 58 -5.60 5.57 -14.17
C VAL A 58 -4.81 4.31 -14.54
N LYS A 59 -5.22 3.63 -15.59
CA LYS A 59 -4.52 2.44 -16.12
C LYS A 59 -3.89 2.78 -17.45
N TYR A 60 -2.70 2.27 -17.69
CA TYR A 60 -1.95 2.47 -18.92
C TYR A 60 -1.80 1.11 -19.60
N ALA A 61 -2.29 1.01 -20.83
CA ALA A 61 -2.24 -0.21 -21.62
C ALA A 61 -1.18 -0.12 -22.72
N GLY A 62 -0.52 -1.24 -22.99
CA GLY A 62 0.36 -1.39 -24.14
C GLY A 62 -0.41 -1.46 -25.46
N ALA A 63 0.32 -1.49 -26.58
CA ALA A 63 -0.26 -1.62 -27.91
C ALA A 63 -1.10 -2.91 -28.10
N ASP A 64 -0.84 -3.94 -27.28
CA ASP A 64 -1.58 -5.21 -27.24
C ASP A 64 -2.83 -5.15 -26.35
N GLY A 65 -3.13 -4.00 -25.75
CA GLY A 65 -4.26 -3.79 -24.85
C GLY A 65 -4.06 -4.30 -23.43
N LYS A 66 -2.91 -4.88 -23.08
CA LYS A 66 -2.62 -5.33 -21.71
C LYS A 66 -2.23 -4.14 -20.84
N VAL A 67 -2.71 -4.12 -19.60
CA VAL A 67 -2.32 -3.10 -18.62
C VAL A 67 -0.87 -3.34 -18.22
N VAL A 68 -0.03 -2.33 -18.39
CA VAL A 68 1.41 -2.38 -18.07
C VAL A 68 1.77 -1.56 -16.84
N PHE A 69 0.87 -0.65 -16.44
CA PHE A 69 1.09 0.26 -15.32
C PHE A 69 -0.22 0.86 -14.84
N ALA A 70 -0.32 1.22 -13.56
CA ALA A 70 -1.44 1.98 -13.03
C ALA A 70 -1.03 3.01 -11.98
N VAL A 71 -1.83 4.07 -11.87
CA VAL A 71 -1.66 5.14 -10.88
C VAL A 71 -2.96 5.34 -10.12
N ILE A 72 -2.86 5.32 -8.79
CA ILE A 72 -3.89 5.76 -7.86
C ILE A 72 -3.70 7.25 -7.64
N VAL A 73 -4.73 8.07 -7.83
CA VAL A 73 -4.68 9.52 -7.61
C VAL A 73 -5.57 9.88 -6.42
N GLU A 74 -4.99 10.59 -5.46
CA GLU A 74 -5.65 11.07 -4.25
C GLU A 74 -5.46 12.58 -4.11
N ALA A 75 -6.54 13.32 -3.91
CA ALA A 75 -6.47 14.72 -3.48
C ALA A 75 -6.50 14.77 -1.96
N GLN A 76 -5.52 15.45 -1.36
CA GLN A 76 -5.44 15.64 0.09
C GLN A 76 -5.54 17.11 0.46
N LEU A 77 -6.63 17.44 1.14
CA LEU A 77 -6.93 18.79 1.65
C LEU A 77 -6.46 19.00 3.10
N GLY A 78 -6.06 17.93 3.77
CA GLY A 78 -5.61 17.94 5.15
C GLY A 78 -4.84 16.67 5.50
N THR A 79 -4.23 16.63 6.67
CA THR A 79 -3.54 15.43 7.17
C THR A 79 -4.55 14.42 7.69
N ASP A 80 -4.48 13.18 7.21
CA ASP A 80 -5.33 12.08 7.70
C ASP A 80 -4.46 10.86 8.06
N LYS A 81 -4.30 10.61 9.37
CA LYS A 81 -3.48 9.51 9.88
C LYS A 81 -3.95 8.13 9.39
N ARG A 82 -5.24 7.95 9.09
CA ARG A 82 -5.77 6.68 8.57
C ARG A 82 -5.19 6.34 7.19
N LYS A 83 -4.78 7.34 6.42
CA LYS A 83 -4.17 7.14 5.09
C LYS A 83 -2.86 6.37 5.14
N ARG A 84 -2.15 6.37 6.27
CA ARG A 84 -0.97 5.52 6.50
C ARG A 84 -1.28 4.03 6.42
N PHE A 85 -2.51 3.63 6.75
CA PHE A 85 -2.92 2.22 6.70
C PHE A 85 -3.66 1.91 5.39
N SER A 86 -4.49 2.84 4.91
CA SER A 86 -5.29 2.59 3.71
C SER A 86 -4.49 2.65 2.41
N TRP A 87 -3.50 3.54 2.29
CA TRP A 87 -2.73 3.68 1.05
C TRP A 87 -1.93 2.42 0.67
N PRO A 88 -1.19 1.75 1.58
CA PRO A 88 -0.56 0.47 1.26
C PRO A 88 -1.55 -0.58 0.80
N ALA A 89 -2.72 -0.65 1.44
CA ALA A 89 -3.78 -1.57 1.04
C ALA A 89 -4.25 -1.27 -0.40
N TYR A 90 -4.44 0.01 -0.76
CA TYR A 90 -4.89 0.37 -2.12
C TYR A 90 -3.88 -0.06 -3.18
N VAL A 91 -2.60 0.22 -2.93
CA VAL A 91 -1.50 -0.14 -3.83
C VAL A 91 -1.41 -1.66 -3.96
N GLY A 92 -1.42 -2.40 -2.85
CA GLY A 92 -1.36 -3.86 -2.83
C GLY A 92 -2.54 -4.52 -3.54
N THR A 93 -3.77 -4.07 -3.24
CA THR A 93 -4.98 -4.59 -3.89
C THR A 93 -4.99 -4.31 -5.39
N LEU A 94 -4.62 -3.10 -5.82
CA LEU A 94 -4.59 -2.78 -7.24
C LEU A 94 -3.46 -3.50 -7.98
N TYR A 95 -2.29 -3.64 -7.35
CA TYR A 95 -1.15 -4.41 -7.86
C TYR A 95 -1.55 -5.88 -8.10
N SER A 96 -2.16 -6.52 -7.10
CA SER A 96 -2.64 -7.90 -7.22
C SER A 96 -3.73 -8.03 -8.28
N ARG A 97 -4.66 -7.08 -8.37
CA ARG A 97 -5.79 -7.15 -9.33
C ARG A 97 -5.36 -6.91 -10.78
N LEU A 98 -4.37 -6.05 -11.02
CA LEU A 98 -3.94 -5.69 -12.37
C LEU A 98 -2.69 -6.43 -12.82
N GLU A 99 -2.01 -7.13 -11.92
CA GLU A 99 -0.76 -7.85 -12.17
C GLU A 99 0.31 -6.97 -12.85
N CYS A 100 0.35 -5.69 -12.46
CA CYS A 100 1.28 -4.70 -13.01
C CYS A 100 1.72 -3.70 -11.93
N PRO A 101 2.85 -2.97 -12.14
CA PRO A 101 3.31 -1.97 -11.18
C PRO A 101 2.26 -0.87 -10.94
N VAL A 102 2.13 -0.45 -9.68
CA VAL A 102 1.17 0.57 -9.25
C VAL A 102 1.91 1.67 -8.48
N LEU A 103 1.64 2.93 -8.82
CA LEU A 103 2.06 4.09 -8.02
C LEU A 103 0.88 4.77 -7.35
N LEU A 104 1.16 5.40 -6.22
CA LEU A 104 0.26 6.34 -5.55
C LEU A 104 0.73 7.77 -5.80
N LEU A 105 -0.13 8.57 -6.42
CA LEU A 105 0.02 10.00 -6.63
C LEU A 105 -0.90 10.77 -5.68
N VAL A 106 -0.33 11.64 -4.87
CA VAL A 106 -1.08 12.50 -3.93
C VAL A 106 -0.96 13.96 -4.37
N VAL A 107 -2.08 14.63 -4.53
CA VAL A 107 -2.16 16.05 -4.91
C VAL A 107 -2.61 16.86 -3.71
N CYS A 108 -1.80 17.83 -3.30
CA CYS A 108 -2.02 18.65 -2.12
C CYS A 108 -2.14 20.13 -2.49
N LEU A 109 -3.08 20.85 -1.87
CA LEU A 109 -3.23 22.30 -2.06
C LEU A 109 -2.39 23.13 -1.07
N GLU A 110 -2.01 22.54 0.05
CA GLU A 110 -1.20 23.20 1.08
C GLU A 110 0.15 22.48 1.24
N GLU A 111 1.20 23.27 1.43
CA GLU A 111 2.56 22.72 1.54
C GLU A 111 2.75 21.85 2.79
N LYS A 112 2.15 22.24 3.91
CA LYS A 112 2.20 21.46 5.16
C LYS A 112 1.57 20.07 5.00
N VAL A 113 0.55 19.96 4.14
CA VAL A 113 -0.11 18.69 3.83
C VAL A 113 0.76 17.88 2.88
N ALA A 114 1.37 18.53 1.88
CA ALA A 114 2.33 17.89 0.97
C ALA A 114 3.53 17.30 1.73
N ASP A 115 4.15 18.07 2.62
CA ASP A 115 5.26 17.62 3.47
C ASP A 115 4.86 16.40 4.30
N TRP A 116 3.69 16.45 4.94
CA TRP A 116 3.17 15.30 5.67
C TRP A 116 2.95 14.10 4.75
N CYS A 117 2.34 14.28 3.58
CA CYS A 117 2.09 13.20 2.62
C CYS A 117 3.39 12.58 2.07
N CYS A 118 4.47 13.35 1.94
CA CYS A 118 5.77 12.89 1.42
C CYS A 118 6.46 11.87 2.33
N GLU A 119 6.17 11.88 3.63
CA GLU A 119 6.79 10.95 4.56
C GLU A 119 6.47 9.51 4.15
N PRO A 120 7.46 8.60 4.07
CA PRO A 120 7.20 7.19 3.77
C PRO A 120 6.26 6.54 4.78
N VAL A 121 5.41 5.63 4.31
CA VAL A 121 4.68 4.71 5.18
C VAL A 121 5.58 3.53 5.51
N VAL A 122 5.93 3.41 6.79
CA VAL A 122 6.70 2.30 7.36
C VAL A 122 5.70 1.23 7.81
N ILE A 123 5.72 0.06 7.18
CA ILE A 123 4.73 -1.03 7.41
C ILE A 123 5.23 -2.05 8.42
N THR A 124 6.55 -2.21 8.50
CA THR A 124 7.28 -2.99 9.50
C THR A 124 8.33 -2.08 10.10
N ASP A 125 8.71 -2.27 11.36
CA ASP A 125 9.77 -1.51 12.05
C ASP A 125 11.19 -1.77 11.48
N SER A 126 11.27 -2.12 10.19
CA SER A 126 12.48 -2.37 9.43
C SER A 126 12.46 -1.58 8.12
N ASP A 127 13.64 -1.37 7.53
CA ASP A 127 13.77 -0.71 6.23
C ASP A 127 13.31 -1.58 5.04
N PHE A 128 12.91 -2.84 5.31
CA PHE A 128 12.56 -3.82 4.28
C PHE A 128 11.30 -3.49 3.49
N PHE A 129 10.31 -2.83 4.11
CA PHE A 129 9.05 -2.53 3.42
C PHE A 129 8.52 -1.14 3.77
N ARG A 130 8.76 -0.22 2.82
CA ARG A 130 8.29 1.16 2.88
C ARG A 130 7.55 1.51 1.60
N MET A 131 6.43 2.18 1.73
CA MET A 131 5.68 2.74 0.60
C MET A 131 5.81 4.26 0.63
N ALA A 132 6.42 4.83 -0.41
CA ALA A 132 6.53 6.27 -0.58
C ALA A 132 5.57 6.74 -1.68
N PRO A 133 4.60 7.64 -1.38
CA PRO A 133 3.77 8.24 -2.41
C PRO A 133 4.57 9.26 -3.23
N VAL A 134 4.18 9.43 -4.50
CA VAL A 134 4.59 10.58 -5.30
C VAL A 134 3.68 11.75 -4.92
N VAL A 135 4.23 12.86 -4.45
CA VAL A 135 3.44 13.99 -3.96
C VAL A 135 3.63 15.22 -4.82
N VAL A 136 2.51 15.82 -5.21
CA VAL A 136 2.42 17.07 -5.95
C VAL A 136 1.82 18.11 -5.02
N GLY A 137 2.66 19.01 -4.50
CA GLY A 137 2.26 20.15 -3.70
C GLY A 137 2.53 21.49 -4.40
N PRO A 138 2.18 22.62 -3.75
CA PRO A 138 2.41 23.96 -4.30
C PRO A 138 3.85 24.24 -4.75
N ARG A 139 4.87 23.76 -4.03
CA ARG A 139 6.28 23.89 -4.44
C ARG A 139 6.64 23.05 -5.67
N THR A 140 6.04 21.87 -5.83
CA THR A 140 6.27 20.97 -6.97
C THR A 140 5.62 21.51 -8.23
N VAL A 141 4.41 22.08 -8.10
CA VAL A 141 3.70 22.77 -9.18
C VAL A 141 4.16 24.22 -9.25
N ARG A 142 5.39 24.46 -9.73
CA ARG A 142 5.73 25.81 -10.21
C ARG A 142 4.95 26.06 -11.49
N VAL A 143 3.82 26.75 -11.37
CA VAL A 143 3.08 27.27 -12.52
C VAL A 143 4.03 28.21 -13.28
N THR A 144 4.70 27.71 -14.32
CA THR A 144 5.26 28.60 -15.33
C THR A 144 4.06 29.19 -16.07
N ALA A 145 3.59 30.34 -15.59
CA ALA A 145 2.73 31.23 -16.36
C ALA A 145 3.52 31.75 -17.56
N ARG A 146 3.76 30.91 -18.57
CA ARG A 146 4.01 31.41 -19.92
C ARG A 146 2.66 31.54 -20.59
N CYS A 147 2.25 32.80 -20.76
CA CYS A 147 1.16 33.21 -21.62
C CYS A 147 1.11 32.35 -22.88
N TRP A 148 0.08 31.52 -23.01
CA TRP A 148 -0.44 31.19 -24.33
C TRP A 148 -1.13 32.46 -24.86
N ARG A 149 -0.39 33.26 -25.62
CA ARG A 149 -1.00 34.21 -26.56
C ARG A 149 -1.64 33.38 -27.66
N ARG A 150 -2.90 33.71 -27.95
CA ARG A 150 -3.66 33.25 -29.12
C ARG A 150 -2.86 33.44 -30.41
N SER A 151 -2.95 32.44 -31.28
CA SER A 151 -3.09 32.59 -32.72
C SER A 151 -3.71 31.31 -33.26
#